data_AF-A0A8T2VG11-F1
#
_entry.id   AF-A0A8T2VG11-F1
#
_cell.length_a   1.000
_cell.length_b   1.000
_cell.length_c   1.000
_cell.angle_alpha   90.00
_cell.angle_beta   90.00
_cell.angle_gamma   90.00
#
_symmetry.space_group_name_H-M   'P 1'
#
loop_
_entity.id
_entity.type
_entity.pdbx_description
1 polymer ?
#
loop_
_entity_poly.entity_id
_entity_poly.type
_entity_poly.pdbx_seq_one_letter_code
_entity_poly.pdbx_strand_id
1 'polypeptide(L)'
;MKWADDNSELLAVMEKSRMYIIRGTELEEPVSCTAYLCTFHALQILAIQLDEIMQQPEFPGKQHLFFYETKSLRDTHQIIEAAQLHDAFLYIEEHSHPKLWIALAEAALQKLDLSIAERAFVKCKNYFGIQFSKKVHSLKDAYEQKAEVCTYFKRFDEAERLLLQNKRVDLAMNLDIKFGRWAALERLVISNVEDELQLTYDSMGKFFLDRQNWKEAKKFYERSKNYACIAYCLQKLGDWKTLDGLMKSLKKGDPLLLYMANQFWSVGMCKEAVAAFTKHGSTMESIECCLDLNMWKMAYELGQKYDQESFVNDSFNQYIEYLLKIGNYTLAIEASEAAQQNILAAKLLKAFADKLRDKQVSSQILKQVYVLMALNIGKWKTSARSLKKMDYCISAFKKLEEINFSQINTKENMMSLAKLVVGDSFQPKPFKDMEAICKECKSYFQVKDKKCPTCDTEYFVCVGSSCLILDEEFVTCDTCYHALRWKLAMNLHHCPLCHADLKNCKVSKPMSKFQRRKSLR
;
A
#
# COMPACT_ATOMS: atom_id res chain seq x y z
N MET A 1 -29.65 31.35 -35.25
CA MET A 1 -29.01 32.51 -34.59
C MET A 1 -28.53 32.10 -33.22
N LYS A 2 -27.45 32.68 -32.70
CA LYS A 2 -26.87 32.37 -31.40
C LYS A 2 -26.26 33.64 -30.79
N TRP A 3 -26.78 34.06 -29.64
CA TRP A 3 -26.20 35.13 -28.84
C TRP A 3 -24.92 34.66 -28.16
N ALA A 4 -23.98 35.57 -27.94
CA ALA A 4 -22.81 35.28 -27.12
C ALA A 4 -23.22 35.10 -25.66
N ASP A 5 -22.69 34.05 -25.04
CA ASP A 5 -23.05 33.69 -23.67
C ASP A 5 -22.39 34.64 -22.64
N ASP A 6 -21.37 35.39 -23.06
CA ASP A 6 -20.57 36.31 -22.23
C ASP A 6 -20.71 37.80 -22.58
N ASN A 7 -21.35 38.14 -23.71
CA ASN A 7 -21.59 39.53 -24.10
C ASN A 7 -22.95 39.69 -24.79
N SER A 8 -23.86 40.43 -24.14
CA SER A 8 -25.22 40.68 -24.64
C SER A 8 -25.30 41.47 -25.95
N GLU A 9 -24.22 42.13 -26.36
CA GLU A 9 -24.17 42.88 -27.62
C GLU A 9 -23.75 42.03 -28.82
N LEU A 10 -23.25 40.81 -28.60
CA LEU A 10 -22.74 39.96 -29.66
C LEU A 10 -23.76 38.90 -30.09
N LEU A 11 -24.05 38.88 -31.39
CA LEU A 11 -25.01 37.95 -31.99
C LEU A 11 -24.46 37.36 -33.29
N ALA A 12 -24.50 36.05 -33.41
CA ALA A 12 -24.25 35.35 -34.67
C ALA A 12 -25.58 34.94 -35.33
N VAL A 13 -25.80 35.39 -36.57
CA VAL A 13 -26.99 35.06 -37.37
C VAL A 13 -26.56 34.30 -38.62
N MET A 14 -27.32 33.25 -38.94
CA MET A 14 -27.15 32.52 -40.19
C MET A 14 -28.23 32.98 -41.17
N GLU A 15 -27.81 33.34 -42.38
CA GLU A 15 -28.69 33.53 -43.52
C GLU A 15 -28.19 32.65 -44.68
N LYS A 16 -28.94 31.58 -44.98
CA LYS A 16 -28.55 30.53 -45.94
C LYS A 16 -27.15 29.98 -45.62
N SER A 17 -26.17 30.21 -46.50
CA SER A 17 -24.78 29.74 -46.38
C SER A 17 -23.81 30.82 -45.88
N ARG A 18 -24.33 31.89 -45.28
CA ARG A 18 -23.53 33.01 -44.76
C ARG A 18 -23.84 33.24 -43.29
N MET A 19 -22.78 33.39 -42.52
CA MET A 19 -22.82 33.80 -41.12
C MET A 19 -22.52 35.29 -41.03
N TYR A 20 -23.36 36.00 -40.30
CA TYR A 20 -23.21 37.41 -39.96
C TYR A 20 -22.99 37.52 -38.46
N ILE A 21 -21.95 38.25 -38.07
CA ILE A 21 -21.68 38.59 -36.67
C ILE A 21 -22.10 40.04 -36.47
N ILE A 22 -22.94 40.28 -35.47
CA ILE A 22 -23.46 41.60 -35.12
C ILE A 22 -22.90 41.97 -33.75
N ARG A 23 -22.40 43.20 -33.63
CA ARG A 23 -21.97 43.81 -32.37
C ARG A 23 -22.79 45.07 -32.13
N GLY A 24 -23.74 45.00 -31.20
CA GLY A 24 -24.71 46.07 -30.97
C GLY A 24 -25.54 46.32 -32.22
N THR A 25 -25.26 47.43 -32.92
CA THR A 25 -25.91 47.80 -34.19
C THR A 25 -25.02 47.61 -35.42
N GLU A 26 -23.76 47.22 -35.23
CA GLU A 26 -22.77 47.08 -36.31
C GLU A 26 -22.72 45.64 -36.84
N LEU A 27 -22.70 45.50 -38.16
CA LEU A 27 -22.60 44.22 -38.86
C LEU A 27 -21.16 43.99 -39.32
N GLU A 28 -20.57 42.85 -38.97
CA GLU A 28 -19.28 42.41 -39.50
C GLU A 28 -19.40 41.85 -40.94
N GLU A 29 -18.26 41.72 -41.62
CA GLU A 29 -18.18 41.09 -42.94
C GLU A 29 -18.68 39.64 -42.91
N PRO A 30 -19.53 39.23 -43.86
CA PRO A 30 -20.13 37.91 -43.87
C PRO A 30 -19.10 36.81 -44.11
N VAL A 31 -19.18 35.75 -43.30
CA VAL A 31 -18.31 34.59 -43.43
C VAL A 31 -19.10 33.42 -44.02
N SER A 32 -18.52 32.71 -45.00
CA SER A 32 -19.15 31.51 -45.55
C SER A 32 -19.22 30.42 -44.49
N CYS A 33 -20.41 29.96 -44.16
CA CYS A 33 -20.65 28.93 -43.17
C CYS A 33 -21.88 28.11 -43.58
N THR A 34 -21.74 26.79 -43.59
CA THR A 34 -22.85 25.84 -43.80
C THR A 34 -23.13 25.00 -42.56
N ALA A 35 -22.38 25.25 -41.48
CA ALA A 35 -22.46 24.52 -40.22
C ALA A 35 -23.51 25.13 -39.28
N TYR A 36 -24.02 24.31 -38.36
CA TYR A 36 -24.96 24.73 -37.33
C TYR A 36 -24.22 25.47 -36.23
N LEU A 37 -24.70 26.66 -35.84
CA LEU A 37 -24.11 27.43 -34.74
C LEU A 37 -24.41 26.74 -33.40
N CYS A 38 -23.38 26.47 -32.61
CA CYS A 38 -23.51 25.79 -31.33
C CYS A 38 -23.28 26.73 -30.16
N THR A 39 -22.08 27.29 -30.04
CA THR A 39 -21.71 28.19 -28.96
C THR A 39 -21.11 29.47 -29.51
N PHE A 40 -21.37 30.57 -28.83
CA PHE A 40 -20.68 31.83 -29.07
C PHE A 40 -20.20 32.29 -27.71
N HIS A 41 -18.90 32.22 -27.49
CA HIS A 41 -18.31 32.54 -26.21
C HIS A 41 -16.89 33.07 -26.44
N ALA A 42 -16.54 34.12 -25.71
CA ALA A 42 -15.22 34.71 -25.72
C ALA A 42 -14.76 35.03 -27.14
N LEU A 43 -15.53 35.84 -27.87
CA LEU A 43 -15.21 36.29 -29.25
C LEU A 43 -14.97 35.16 -30.27
N GLN A 44 -15.40 33.93 -29.99
CA GLN A 44 -15.33 32.81 -30.91
C GLN A 44 -16.66 32.09 -31.00
N ILE A 45 -17.00 31.68 -32.22
CA ILE A 45 -18.20 30.93 -32.54
C ILE A 45 -17.77 29.51 -32.92
N LEU A 46 -18.30 28.54 -32.19
CA LEU A 46 -18.21 27.13 -32.57
C LEU A 46 -19.41 26.79 -33.44
N ALA A 47 -19.14 26.34 -34.65
CA ALA A 47 -20.13 25.79 -35.55
C ALA A 47 -19.79 24.33 -35.90
N ILE A 48 -20.82 23.50 -36.04
CA ILE A 48 -20.67 22.07 -36.24
C ILE A 48 -21.44 21.63 -37.49
N GLN A 49 -20.80 20.87 -38.37
CA GLN A 49 -21.48 20.18 -39.47
C GLN A 49 -22.22 18.96 -38.93
N LEU A 50 -23.41 19.20 -38.38
CA LEU A 50 -24.21 18.15 -37.74
C LEU A 50 -24.59 17.05 -38.73
N ASP A 51 -24.88 17.39 -39.99
CA ASP A 51 -25.31 16.43 -41.00
C ASP A 51 -24.23 15.37 -41.29
N GLU A 52 -22.95 15.76 -41.30
CA GLU A 52 -21.82 14.84 -41.47
C GLU A 52 -21.59 13.98 -40.23
N ILE A 53 -21.70 14.59 -39.02
CA ILE A 53 -21.55 13.85 -37.77
C ILE A 53 -22.66 12.80 -37.60
N MET A 54 -23.89 13.12 -38.03
CA MET A 54 -25.03 12.21 -37.93
C MET A 54 -24.90 10.97 -38.84
N GLN A 55 -24.01 10.98 -39.84
CA GLN A 55 -23.70 9.78 -40.63
C GLN A 55 -22.93 8.74 -39.81
N GLN A 56 -22.08 9.17 -38.86
CA GLN A 56 -21.31 8.30 -37.96
C GLN A 56 -21.24 8.90 -36.54
N PRO A 57 -22.35 8.83 -35.77
CA PRO A 57 -22.42 9.49 -34.46
C PRO A 57 -21.49 8.87 -33.41
N GLU A 58 -21.04 7.63 -33.61
CA GLU A 58 -20.15 6.94 -32.68
C GLU A 58 -18.69 7.44 -32.73
N PHE A 59 -18.28 8.08 -33.83
CA PHE A 59 -16.92 8.57 -34.04
C PHE A 59 -16.90 9.99 -34.66
N PRO A 60 -17.35 11.02 -33.93
CA PRO A 60 -17.34 12.39 -34.44
C PRO A 60 -15.89 12.87 -34.68
N GLY A 61 -15.55 13.14 -35.94
CA GLY A 61 -14.25 13.68 -36.33
C GLY A 61 -14.11 15.18 -36.01
N LYS A 62 -12.92 15.61 -35.57
CA LYS A 62 -12.62 17.03 -35.31
C LYS A 62 -12.73 17.92 -36.56
N GLN A 63 -12.64 17.34 -37.76
CA GLN A 63 -12.79 18.04 -39.03
C GLN A 63 -14.16 18.69 -39.23
N HIS A 64 -15.19 18.27 -38.47
CA HIS A 64 -16.55 18.79 -38.56
C HIS A 64 -16.81 19.95 -37.60
N LEU A 65 -15.79 20.34 -36.79
CA LEU A 65 -15.83 21.46 -35.86
C LEU A 65 -15.15 22.67 -36.50
N PHE A 66 -15.90 23.75 -36.69
CA PHE A 66 -15.41 25.00 -37.24
C PHE A 66 -15.40 26.06 -36.15
N PHE A 67 -14.28 26.75 -36.01
CA PHE A 67 -14.12 27.88 -35.09
C PHE A 67 -14.01 29.17 -35.92
N TYR A 68 -14.94 30.08 -35.70
CA TYR A 68 -14.94 31.39 -36.35
C TYR A 68 -14.64 32.47 -35.33
N GLU A 69 -13.70 33.36 -35.66
CA GLU A 69 -13.29 34.46 -34.82
C GLU A 69 -14.04 35.74 -35.22
N THR A 70 -14.43 36.55 -34.23
CA THR A 70 -14.97 37.89 -34.50
C THR A 70 -13.88 38.79 -35.09
N LYS A 71 -14.28 39.89 -35.74
CA LYS A 71 -13.37 40.89 -36.28
C LYS A 71 -12.38 41.39 -35.23
N SER A 72 -12.83 41.72 -34.03
CA SER A 72 -11.94 42.20 -32.96
C SER A 72 -10.84 41.21 -32.58
N LEU A 73 -11.11 39.89 -32.62
CA LEU A 73 -10.10 38.87 -32.34
C LEU A 73 -9.12 38.72 -33.51
N ARG A 74 -9.63 38.71 -34.75
CA ARG A 74 -8.80 38.66 -35.97
C ARG A 74 -7.86 39.85 -36.09
N ASP A 75 -8.40 41.07 -35.92
CA ASP A 75 -7.63 42.32 -35.96
C ASP A 75 -6.55 42.30 -34.88
N THR A 76 -6.89 41.87 -33.66
CA THR A 76 -5.91 41.74 -32.57
C THR A 76 -4.76 40.80 -32.92
N HIS A 77 -5.06 39.62 -33.49
CA HIS A 77 -4.02 38.68 -33.93
C HIS A 77 -3.12 39.30 -35.02
N GLN A 78 -3.73 39.96 -36.01
CA GLN A 78 -2.98 40.64 -37.08
C GLN A 78 -2.09 41.76 -36.53
N ILE A 79 -2.56 42.56 -35.58
CA ILE A 79 -1.76 43.63 -34.96
C ILE A 79 -0.62 43.02 -34.14
N ILE A 80 -0.83 41.93 -33.41
CA ILE A 80 0.22 41.25 -32.64
C ILE A 80 1.33 40.69 -33.56
N GLU A 81 0.95 40.19 -34.73
CA GLU A 81 1.87 39.66 -35.74
C GLU A 81 2.61 40.78 -36.51
N ALA A 82 1.91 41.84 -36.89
CA ALA A 82 2.43 42.90 -37.76
C ALA A 82 3.10 44.08 -37.03
N ALA A 83 2.66 44.41 -35.80
CA ALA A 83 3.05 45.63 -35.08
C ALA A 83 3.85 45.35 -33.80
N GLN A 84 4.31 46.43 -33.14
CA GLN A 84 4.85 46.35 -31.78
C GLN A 84 3.70 46.09 -30.80
N LEU A 85 3.96 45.33 -29.74
CA LEU A 85 2.94 44.92 -28.74
C LEU A 85 2.16 46.10 -28.12
N HIS A 86 2.71 47.31 -28.18
CA HIS A 86 2.07 48.53 -27.69
C HIS A 86 0.82 48.93 -28.50
N ASP A 87 0.85 48.78 -29.83
CA ASP A 87 -0.29 49.14 -30.68
C ASP A 87 -1.46 48.17 -30.44
N ALA A 88 -1.14 46.88 -30.25
CA ALA A 88 -2.11 45.88 -29.83
C ALA A 88 -2.69 46.21 -28.44
N PHE A 89 -1.88 46.73 -27.51
CA PHE A 89 -2.37 47.16 -26.19
C PHE A 89 -3.41 48.27 -26.32
N LEU A 90 -3.15 49.29 -27.13
CA LEU A 90 -4.07 50.42 -27.33
C LEU A 90 -5.38 49.96 -28.00
N TYR A 91 -5.30 49.13 -29.05
CA TYR A 91 -6.47 48.58 -29.72
C TYR A 91 -7.37 47.77 -28.76
N ILE A 92 -6.76 46.92 -27.92
CA ILE A 92 -7.51 46.11 -26.95
C ILE A 92 -8.07 46.98 -25.81
N GLU A 93 -7.46 48.12 -25.48
CA GLU A 93 -8.03 49.05 -24.50
C GLU A 93 -9.35 49.67 -24.99
N GLU A 94 -9.44 49.99 -26.29
CA GLU A 94 -10.67 50.45 -26.94
C GLU A 94 -11.70 49.33 -27.14
N HIS A 95 -11.24 48.09 -27.38
CA HIS A 95 -12.09 46.93 -27.59
C HIS A 95 -11.92 45.86 -26.50
N SER A 96 -12.01 46.28 -25.23
CA SER A 96 -11.63 45.45 -24.08
C SER A 96 -12.43 44.16 -23.95
N HIS A 97 -11.73 43.04 -23.93
CA HIS A 97 -12.27 41.72 -23.68
C HIS A 97 -11.22 40.81 -23.03
N PRO A 98 -11.54 39.99 -22.01
CA PRO A 98 -10.56 39.16 -21.30
C PRO A 98 -9.70 38.27 -22.21
N LYS A 99 -10.30 37.69 -23.26
CA LYS A 99 -9.57 36.85 -24.23
C LYS A 99 -8.51 37.61 -25.02
N LEU A 100 -8.78 38.86 -25.41
CA LEU A 100 -7.82 39.67 -26.15
C LEU A 100 -6.63 40.02 -25.25
N TRP A 101 -6.91 40.39 -23.99
CA TRP A 101 -5.87 40.62 -22.99
C TRP A 101 -5.01 39.38 -22.74
N ILE A 102 -5.61 38.17 -22.71
CA ILE A 102 -4.86 36.91 -22.61
C ILE A 102 -3.97 36.70 -23.84
N ALA A 103 -4.51 36.88 -25.06
CA ALA A 103 -3.74 36.74 -26.29
C ALA A 103 -2.54 37.70 -26.36
N LEU A 104 -2.76 38.97 -25.98
CA LEU A 104 -1.69 39.95 -25.86
C LEU A 104 -0.66 39.56 -24.80
N ALA A 105 -1.11 39.12 -23.62
CA ALA A 105 -0.22 38.70 -22.54
C ALA A 105 0.64 37.51 -22.95
N GLU A 106 0.06 36.51 -23.61
CA GLU A 106 0.77 35.34 -24.12
C GLU A 106 1.79 35.71 -25.20
N ALA A 107 1.43 36.60 -26.13
CA ALA A 107 2.35 37.10 -27.14
C ALA A 107 3.49 37.93 -26.53
N ALA A 108 3.18 38.75 -25.52
CA ALA A 108 4.15 39.54 -24.78
C ALA A 108 5.14 38.66 -24.00
N LEU A 109 4.66 37.58 -23.36
CA LEU A 109 5.52 36.59 -22.72
C LEU A 109 6.48 35.93 -23.72
N GLN A 110 6.00 35.54 -24.91
CA GLN A 110 6.86 34.92 -25.94
C GLN A 110 7.95 35.87 -26.44
N LYS A 111 7.65 37.18 -26.55
CA LYS A 111 8.62 38.23 -26.92
C LYS A 111 9.46 38.73 -25.72
N LEU A 112 9.24 38.19 -24.51
CA LEU A 112 9.84 38.62 -23.24
C LEU A 112 9.56 40.08 -22.84
N ASP A 113 8.47 40.67 -23.34
CA ASP A 113 7.99 41.96 -22.84
C ASP A 113 7.14 41.76 -21.59
N LEU A 114 7.83 41.57 -20.47
CA LEU A 114 7.21 41.25 -19.18
C LEU A 114 6.36 42.41 -18.63
N SER A 115 6.64 43.65 -19.04
CA SER A 115 5.88 44.83 -18.65
C SER A 115 4.48 44.83 -19.26
N ILE A 116 4.39 44.60 -20.58
CA ILE A 116 3.11 44.50 -21.27
C ILE A 116 2.36 43.24 -20.82
N ALA A 117 3.06 42.11 -20.63
CA ALA A 117 2.45 40.88 -20.14
C ALA A 117 1.77 41.07 -18.77
N GLU A 118 2.46 41.68 -17.80
CA GLU A 118 1.89 41.92 -16.46
C GLU A 118 0.66 42.84 -16.54
N ARG A 119 0.75 43.96 -17.29
CA ARG A 119 -0.37 44.89 -17.46
C ARG A 119 -1.58 44.22 -18.11
N ALA A 120 -1.36 43.38 -19.13
CA ALA A 120 -2.41 42.64 -19.78
C ALA A 120 -3.06 41.60 -18.84
N PHE A 121 -2.26 40.88 -18.03
CA PHE A 121 -2.80 39.97 -17.02
C PHE A 121 -3.59 40.67 -15.90
N VAL A 122 -3.22 41.89 -15.53
CA VAL A 122 -4.01 42.73 -14.61
C VAL A 122 -5.38 43.06 -15.20
N LYS A 123 -5.44 43.45 -16.48
CA LYS A 123 -6.71 43.78 -17.17
C LYS A 123 -7.65 42.57 -17.28
N CYS A 124 -7.12 41.35 -17.42
CA CYS A 124 -7.93 40.12 -17.40
C CYS A 124 -8.04 39.44 -16.01
N LYS A 125 -7.59 40.09 -14.93
CA LYS A 125 -7.62 39.57 -13.54
C LYS A 125 -6.96 38.18 -13.36
N ASN A 126 -5.97 37.85 -14.19
CA ASN A 126 -5.26 36.57 -14.10
C ASN A 126 -4.10 36.65 -13.09
N TYR A 127 -4.41 36.36 -11.82
CA TYR A 127 -3.43 36.40 -10.74
C TYR A 127 -2.22 35.48 -10.98
N PHE A 128 -2.44 34.29 -11.55
CA PHE A 128 -1.37 33.34 -11.86
C PHE A 128 -0.40 33.91 -12.91
N GLY A 129 -0.94 34.55 -13.96
CA GLY A 129 -0.14 35.21 -14.99
C GLY A 129 0.70 36.37 -14.43
N ILE A 130 0.15 37.16 -13.49
CA ILE A 130 0.88 38.24 -12.82
C ILE A 130 2.05 37.68 -12.00
N GLN A 131 1.78 36.68 -11.14
CA GLN A 131 2.83 36.05 -10.33
C GLN A 131 3.90 35.39 -11.19
N PHE A 132 3.49 34.73 -12.28
CA PHE A 132 4.41 34.15 -13.24
C PHE A 132 5.30 35.21 -13.91
N SER A 133 4.72 36.31 -14.38
CA SER A 133 5.47 37.41 -15.01
C SER A 133 6.51 38.00 -14.05
N LYS A 134 6.14 38.20 -12.77
CA LYS A 134 7.07 38.65 -11.71
C LYS A 134 8.19 37.64 -11.45
N LYS A 135 7.85 36.35 -11.38
CA LYS A 135 8.84 35.28 -11.22
C LYS A 135 9.84 35.31 -12.38
N VAL A 136 9.38 35.36 -13.62
CA VAL A 136 10.25 35.42 -14.80
C VAL A 136 11.10 36.69 -14.78
N HIS A 137 10.53 37.84 -14.42
CA HIS A 137 11.26 39.11 -14.33
C HIS A 137 12.38 39.09 -13.27
N SER A 138 12.23 38.30 -12.21
CA SER A 138 13.26 38.15 -11.17
C SER A 138 14.48 37.32 -11.60
N LEU A 139 14.37 36.56 -12.70
CA LEU A 139 15.47 35.77 -13.25
C LEU A 139 16.44 36.70 -13.98
N LYS A 140 17.74 36.56 -13.70
CA LYS A 140 18.78 37.43 -14.29
C LYS A 140 19.15 37.05 -15.72
N ASP A 141 19.00 35.78 -16.08
CA ASP A 141 19.43 35.27 -17.37
C ASP A 141 18.26 35.19 -18.36
N ALA A 142 18.44 35.78 -19.55
CA ALA A 142 17.47 35.75 -20.63
C ALA A 142 17.16 34.32 -21.11
N TYR A 143 18.11 33.38 -21.05
CA TYR A 143 17.87 31.99 -21.43
C TYR A 143 16.98 31.27 -20.41
N GLU A 144 17.18 31.52 -19.12
CA GLU A 144 16.31 31.00 -18.05
C GLU A 144 14.90 31.57 -18.18
N GLN A 145 14.78 32.87 -18.48
CA GLN A 145 13.49 33.50 -18.74
C GLN A 145 12.76 32.84 -19.92
N LYS A 146 13.45 32.63 -21.06
CA LYS A 146 12.87 31.93 -22.22
C LYS A 146 12.47 30.49 -21.88
N ALA A 147 13.28 29.77 -21.11
CA ALA A 147 12.97 28.40 -20.72
C ALA A 147 11.73 28.32 -19.82
N GLU A 148 11.58 29.22 -18.85
CA GLU A 148 10.39 29.31 -18.00
C GLU A 148 9.14 29.71 -18.81
N VAL A 149 9.27 30.62 -19.78
CA VAL A 149 8.18 30.93 -20.72
C VAL A 149 7.81 29.72 -21.58
N CYS A 150 8.77 28.98 -22.13
CA CYS A 150 8.49 27.75 -22.87
C CYS A 150 7.77 26.71 -21.99
N THR A 151 8.17 26.62 -20.72
CA THR A 151 7.53 25.77 -19.71
C THR A 151 6.08 26.16 -19.46
N TYR A 152 5.78 27.46 -19.40
CA TYR A 152 4.41 27.99 -19.27
C TYR A 152 3.51 27.52 -20.44
N PHE A 153 4.05 27.54 -21.66
CA PHE A 153 3.35 27.06 -22.87
C PHE A 153 3.38 25.53 -23.05
N LYS A 154 3.84 24.77 -22.05
CA LYS A 154 4.00 23.31 -22.09
C LYS A 154 4.94 22.81 -23.20
N ARG A 155 5.85 23.67 -23.68
CA ARG A 155 6.89 23.34 -24.67
C ARG A 155 8.15 22.87 -23.93
N PHE A 156 8.05 21.74 -23.26
CA PHE A 156 9.12 21.26 -22.37
C PHE A 156 10.40 20.89 -23.12
N ASP A 157 10.29 20.30 -24.32
CA ASP A 157 11.47 19.95 -25.14
C ASP A 157 12.23 21.20 -25.62
N GLU A 158 11.55 22.33 -25.83
CA GLU A 158 12.20 23.61 -26.14
C GLU A 158 12.86 24.21 -24.90
N ALA A 159 12.16 24.20 -23.75
CA ALA A 159 12.70 24.69 -22.49
C ALA A 159 13.98 23.93 -22.09
N GLU A 160 13.96 22.60 -22.17
CA GLU A 160 15.11 21.75 -21.89
C GLU A 160 16.29 22.06 -22.81
N ARG A 161 16.05 22.17 -24.14
CA ARG A 161 17.11 22.54 -25.09
C ARG A 161 17.76 23.89 -24.78
N LEU A 162 16.98 24.89 -24.41
CA LEU A 162 17.48 26.22 -24.03
C LEU A 162 18.36 26.16 -22.77
N LEU A 163 17.95 25.38 -21.76
CA LEU A 163 18.73 25.21 -20.53
C LEU A 163 20.05 24.47 -20.77
N LEU A 164 20.03 23.44 -21.61
CA LEU A 164 21.24 22.68 -21.98
C LEU A 164 22.21 23.51 -22.82
N GLN A 165 21.72 24.33 -23.76
CA GLN A 165 22.55 25.26 -24.53
C GLN A 165 23.29 26.25 -23.61
N ASN A 166 22.65 26.64 -22.52
CA ASN A 166 23.23 27.51 -21.50
C ASN A 166 24.06 26.76 -20.44
N LYS A 167 24.36 25.46 -20.66
CA LYS A 167 25.13 24.60 -19.74
C LYS A 167 24.52 24.45 -18.34
N ARG A 168 23.21 24.74 -18.18
CA ARG A 168 22.47 24.60 -16.92
C ARG A 168 21.73 23.26 -16.86
N VAL A 169 22.51 22.19 -16.78
CA VAL A 169 21.98 20.81 -16.69
C VAL A 169 21.15 20.61 -15.41
N ASP A 170 21.56 21.24 -14.31
CA ASP A 170 20.85 21.26 -13.03
C ASP A 170 19.38 21.73 -13.17
N LEU A 171 19.15 22.82 -13.91
CA LEU A 171 17.80 23.34 -14.14
C LEU A 171 17.00 22.46 -15.08
N ALA A 172 17.63 21.89 -16.11
CA ALA A 172 16.98 20.96 -17.03
C ALA A 172 16.51 19.69 -16.28
N MET A 173 17.36 19.14 -15.40
CA MET A 173 17.01 18.01 -14.54
C MET A 173 15.84 18.34 -13.61
N ASN A 174 15.88 19.50 -12.94
CA ASN A 174 14.79 19.94 -12.07
C ASN A 174 13.48 20.15 -12.82
N LEU A 175 13.54 20.66 -14.04
CA LEU A 175 12.38 20.79 -14.93
C LEU A 175 11.77 19.41 -15.21
N ASP A 176 12.59 18.44 -15.61
CA ASP A 176 12.10 17.09 -15.91
C ASP A 176 11.56 16.36 -14.68
N ILE A 177 12.19 16.53 -13.50
CA ILE A 177 11.67 16.01 -12.23
C ILE A 177 10.30 16.62 -11.93
N LYS A 178 10.16 17.94 -12.05
CA LYS A 178 8.94 18.68 -11.72
C LYS A 178 7.76 18.28 -12.62
N PHE A 179 8.01 18.04 -13.91
CA PHE A 179 6.97 17.67 -14.87
C PHE A 179 6.86 16.16 -15.12
N GLY A 180 7.69 15.35 -14.44
CA GLY A 180 7.67 13.89 -14.57
C GLY A 180 8.15 13.37 -15.92
N ARG A 181 9.09 14.07 -16.58
CA ARG A 181 9.68 13.69 -17.87
C ARG A 181 10.86 12.74 -17.68
N TRP A 182 10.60 11.56 -17.11
CA TRP A 182 11.64 10.63 -16.66
C TRP A 182 12.54 10.09 -17.78
N ALA A 183 12.00 9.88 -18.97
CA ALA A 183 12.79 9.42 -20.11
C ALA A 183 13.78 10.51 -20.60
N ALA A 184 13.42 11.79 -20.51
CA ALA A 184 14.34 12.88 -20.80
C ALA A 184 15.41 12.97 -19.71
N LEU A 185 14.99 12.92 -18.44
CA LEU A 185 15.88 12.94 -17.28
C LEU A 185 16.91 11.80 -17.32
N GLU A 186 16.49 10.57 -17.64
CA GLU A 186 17.40 9.42 -17.74
C GLU A 186 18.51 9.65 -18.77
N ARG A 187 18.20 10.23 -19.94
CA ARG A 187 19.21 10.57 -20.95
C ARG A 187 20.20 11.59 -20.41
N LEU A 188 19.71 12.63 -19.71
CA LEU A 188 20.55 13.68 -19.15
C LEU A 188 21.49 13.19 -18.06
N VAL A 189 21.01 12.29 -17.20
CA VAL A 189 21.80 11.80 -16.07
C VAL A 189 22.88 10.83 -16.57
N ILE A 190 22.55 9.94 -17.51
CA ILE A 190 23.53 9.02 -18.13
C ILE A 190 24.69 9.79 -18.79
N SER A 191 24.42 10.94 -19.41
CA SER A 191 25.44 11.68 -20.16
C SER A 191 26.32 12.60 -19.32
N ASN A 192 25.90 13.01 -18.12
CA ASN A 192 26.49 14.18 -17.47
C ASN A 192 26.93 14.01 -16.01
N VAL A 193 26.36 13.08 -15.22
CA VAL A 193 26.63 13.05 -13.76
C VAL A 193 26.63 11.62 -13.22
N GLU A 194 27.82 11.11 -12.83
CA GLU A 194 27.95 9.80 -12.18
C GLU A 194 27.56 9.83 -10.69
N ASP A 195 27.91 10.90 -9.97
CA ASP A 195 27.77 10.98 -8.51
C ASP A 195 26.32 11.24 -8.02
N GLU A 196 25.45 11.86 -8.83
CA GLU A 196 24.05 12.16 -8.48
C GLU A 196 23.03 11.15 -9.05
N LEU A 197 23.54 10.11 -9.73
CA LEU A 197 22.74 9.09 -10.42
C LEU A 197 21.84 8.32 -9.44
N GLN A 198 22.34 8.04 -8.23
CA GLN A 198 21.60 7.30 -7.22
C GLN A 198 20.38 8.07 -6.67
N LEU A 199 20.56 9.33 -6.28
CA LEU A 199 19.49 10.19 -5.76
C LEU A 199 18.40 10.44 -6.80
N THR A 200 18.83 10.59 -8.06
CA THR A 200 17.91 10.79 -9.18
C THR A 200 17.05 9.55 -9.42
N TYR A 201 17.66 8.36 -9.46
CA TYR A 201 16.91 7.10 -9.58
C TYR A 201 16.02 6.82 -8.37
N ASP A 202 16.42 7.19 -7.16
CA ASP A 202 15.56 7.07 -5.98
C ASP A 202 14.34 8.01 -6.07
N SER A 203 14.53 9.22 -6.59
CA SER A 203 13.44 10.18 -6.84
C SER A 203 12.50 9.70 -7.93
N MET A 204 13.04 9.14 -9.03
CA MET A 204 12.26 8.46 -10.07
C MET A 204 11.44 7.31 -9.48
N GLY A 205 12.10 6.42 -8.71
CA GLY A 205 11.44 5.31 -8.03
C GLY A 205 10.29 5.78 -7.16
N LYS A 206 10.49 6.85 -6.37
CA LYS A 206 9.47 7.43 -5.50
C LYS A 206 8.25 7.94 -6.27
N PHE A 207 8.47 8.61 -7.40
CA PHE A 207 7.37 9.07 -8.25
C PHE A 207 6.47 7.94 -8.75
N PHE A 208 7.05 6.79 -9.12
CA PHE A 208 6.29 5.60 -9.53
C PHE A 208 5.67 4.89 -8.32
N LEU A 209 6.36 4.89 -7.18
CA LEU A 209 5.88 4.37 -5.90
C LEU A 209 4.59 5.09 -5.45
N ASP A 210 4.56 6.42 -5.51
CA ASP A 210 3.41 7.24 -5.13
C ASP A 210 2.18 6.98 -6.02
N ARG A 211 2.38 6.47 -7.25
CA ARG A 211 1.32 6.05 -8.19
C ARG A 211 1.00 4.55 -8.11
N GLN A 212 1.56 3.84 -7.14
CA GLN A 212 1.41 2.40 -6.97
C GLN A 212 1.89 1.58 -8.18
N ASN A 213 2.76 2.16 -9.02
CA ASN A 213 3.40 1.42 -10.11
C ASN A 213 4.69 0.76 -9.61
N TRP A 214 4.52 -0.28 -8.80
CA TRP A 214 5.61 -0.98 -8.12
C TRP A 214 6.61 -1.64 -9.08
N LYS A 215 6.16 -2.03 -10.29
CA LYS A 215 7.00 -2.67 -11.31
C LYS A 215 8.04 -1.71 -11.87
N GLU A 216 7.60 -0.53 -12.29
CA GLU A 216 8.53 0.49 -12.79
C GLU A 216 9.37 1.07 -11.66
N ALA A 217 8.78 1.31 -10.48
CA ALA A 217 9.53 1.77 -9.31
C ALA A 217 10.71 0.85 -8.97
N LYS A 218 10.47 -0.48 -8.98
CA LYS A 218 11.52 -1.48 -8.77
C LYS A 218 12.70 -1.32 -9.74
N LYS A 219 12.45 -1.14 -11.04
CA LYS A 219 13.52 -0.99 -12.05
C LYS A 219 14.44 0.19 -11.74
N PHE A 220 13.86 1.32 -11.33
CA PHE A 220 14.64 2.49 -10.95
C PHE A 220 15.42 2.26 -9.66
N TYR A 221 14.81 1.62 -8.65
CA TYR A 221 15.51 1.29 -7.41
C TYR A 221 16.62 0.22 -7.58
N GLU A 222 16.49 -0.68 -8.55
CA GLU A 222 17.56 -1.62 -8.92
C GLU A 222 18.78 -0.88 -9.47
N ARG A 223 18.57 0.19 -10.25
CA ARG A 223 19.65 1.05 -10.75
C ARG A 223 20.29 1.88 -9.65
N SER A 224 19.51 2.38 -8.68
CA SER A 224 20.04 3.07 -7.51
C SER A 224 20.63 2.13 -6.44
N LYS A 225 20.46 0.81 -6.59
CA LYS A 225 20.82 -0.22 -5.60
C LYS A 225 20.19 0.03 -4.22
N ASN A 226 19.01 0.67 -4.19
CA ASN A 226 18.29 0.94 -2.95
C ASN A 226 17.50 -0.31 -2.51
N TYR A 227 18.18 -1.22 -1.83
CA TYR A 227 17.62 -2.52 -1.43
C TYR A 227 16.37 -2.42 -0.56
N ALA A 228 16.25 -1.37 0.27
CA ALA A 228 15.07 -1.17 1.10
C ALA A 228 13.82 -0.90 0.25
N CYS A 229 13.93 -0.01 -0.74
CA CYS A 229 12.83 0.30 -1.64
C CYS A 229 12.53 -0.87 -2.59
N ILE A 230 13.55 -1.62 -3.03
CA ILE A 230 13.37 -2.86 -3.80
C ILE A 230 12.56 -3.86 -2.97
N ALA A 231 12.95 -4.11 -1.72
CA ALA A 231 12.25 -5.05 -0.83
C ALA A 231 10.77 -4.66 -0.64
N TYR A 232 10.49 -3.37 -0.45
CA TYR A 232 9.12 -2.85 -0.39
C TYR A 232 8.35 -3.11 -1.69
N CYS A 233 8.94 -2.81 -2.85
CA CYS A 233 8.28 -3.04 -4.14
C CYS A 233 8.01 -4.53 -4.39
N LEU A 234 8.96 -5.40 -4.05
CA LEU A 234 8.82 -6.86 -4.16
C LEU A 234 7.70 -7.39 -3.27
N GLN A 235 7.59 -6.90 -2.04
CA GLN A 235 6.48 -7.22 -1.14
C GLN A 235 5.14 -6.84 -1.77
N LYS A 236 5.01 -5.62 -2.31
CA LYS A 236 3.76 -5.16 -2.95
C LYS A 236 3.41 -5.95 -4.21
N LEU A 237 4.41 -6.47 -4.92
CA LEU A 237 4.22 -7.35 -6.06
C LEU A 237 3.94 -8.81 -5.68
N GLY A 238 4.16 -9.19 -4.42
CA GLY A 238 4.06 -10.59 -3.97
C GLY A 238 5.18 -11.48 -4.53
N ASP A 239 6.29 -10.91 -4.98
CA ASP A 239 7.42 -11.65 -5.54
C ASP A 239 8.37 -12.11 -4.42
N TRP A 240 7.90 -13.07 -3.65
CA TRP A 240 8.61 -13.60 -2.48
C TRP A 240 9.89 -14.36 -2.82
N LYS A 241 9.98 -14.91 -4.04
CA LYS A 241 11.15 -15.66 -4.50
C LYS A 241 12.35 -14.75 -4.72
N THR A 242 12.14 -13.63 -5.40
CA THR A 242 13.22 -12.65 -5.58
C THR A 242 13.54 -11.93 -4.27
N LEU A 243 12.54 -11.73 -3.39
CA LEU A 243 12.77 -11.20 -2.04
C LEU A 243 13.68 -12.12 -1.21
N ASP A 244 13.50 -13.44 -1.27
CA ASP A 244 14.38 -14.41 -0.62
C ASP A 244 15.80 -14.38 -1.23
N GLY A 245 15.90 -14.25 -2.56
CA GLY A 245 17.19 -14.04 -3.24
C GLY A 245 17.92 -12.79 -2.75
N LEU A 246 17.19 -11.67 -2.63
CA LEU A 246 17.72 -10.42 -2.07
C LEU A 246 18.16 -10.60 -0.61
N MET A 247 17.35 -11.25 0.23
CA MET A 247 17.67 -11.53 1.64
C MET A 247 18.99 -12.30 1.77
N LYS A 248 19.21 -13.30 0.90
CA LYS A 248 20.44 -14.10 0.86
C LYS A 248 21.67 -13.29 0.48
N SER A 249 21.54 -12.27 -0.38
CA SER A 249 22.64 -11.38 -0.78
C SER A 249 23.08 -10.39 0.30
N LEU A 250 22.20 -10.04 1.25
CA LEU A 250 22.51 -9.06 2.32
C LEU A 250 23.58 -9.56 3.30
N LYS A 251 24.29 -8.65 3.97
CA LYS A 251 25.28 -8.99 5.00
C LYS A 251 24.58 -9.42 6.29
N LYS A 252 25.26 -10.20 7.14
CA LYS A 252 24.74 -10.54 8.48
C LYS A 252 24.58 -9.27 9.32
N GLY A 253 23.49 -9.18 10.09
CA GLY A 253 23.19 -8.02 10.92
C GLY A 253 22.66 -6.78 10.18
N ASP A 254 22.37 -6.87 8.88
CA ASP A 254 21.78 -5.77 8.13
C ASP A 254 20.34 -5.47 8.64
N PRO A 255 20.01 -4.23 9.03
CA PRO A 255 18.68 -3.86 9.53
C PRO A 255 17.53 -4.22 8.58
N LEU A 256 17.78 -4.25 7.26
CA LEU A 256 16.77 -4.61 6.27
C LEU A 256 16.30 -6.06 6.44
N LEU A 257 17.14 -6.95 6.98
CA LEU A 257 16.78 -8.34 7.27
C LEU A 257 15.59 -8.42 8.23
N LEU A 258 15.53 -7.55 9.24
CA LEU A 258 14.44 -7.53 10.20
C LEU A 258 13.13 -7.13 9.52
N TYR A 259 13.16 -6.12 8.65
CA TYR A 259 12.00 -5.72 7.86
C TYR A 259 11.49 -6.86 6.98
N MET A 260 12.39 -7.51 6.23
CA MET A 260 12.05 -8.63 5.34
C MET A 260 11.52 -9.84 6.13
N ALA A 261 12.12 -10.17 7.28
CA ALA A 261 11.68 -11.25 8.16
C ALA A 261 10.23 -11.05 8.62
N ASN A 262 9.89 -9.83 9.05
CA ASN A 262 8.52 -9.48 9.41
C ASN A 262 7.54 -9.58 8.23
N GLN A 263 7.98 -9.26 7.02
CA GLN A 263 7.14 -9.44 5.84
C GLN A 263 6.86 -10.93 5.58
N PHE A 264 7.88 -11.79 5.60
CA PHE A 264 7.70 -13.24 5.45
C PHE A 264 6.81 -13.83 6.55
N TRP A 265 6.99 -13.39 7.81
CA TRP A 265 6.15 -13.82 8.93
C TRP A 265 4.69 -13.44 8.69
N SER A 266 4.42 -12.22 8.23
CA SER A 266 3.05 -11.75 8.01
C SER A 266 2.25 -12.58 6.99
N VAL A 267 2.95 -13.20 6.02
CA VAL A 267 2.34 -14.05 4.98
C VAL A 267 2.45 -15.56 5.28
N GLY A 268 2.97 -15.93 6.45
CA GLY A 268 3.08 -17.33 6.88
C GLY A 268 4.28 -18.11 6.33
N MET A 269 5.25 -17.42 5.70
CA MET A 269 6.48 -18.03 5.18
C MET A 269 7.51 -18.24 6.30
N CYS A 270 7.24 -19.22 7.16
CA CYS A 270 8.02 -19.44 8.40
C CYS A 270 9.51 -19.71 8.14
N LYS A 271 9.87 -20.50 7.13
CA LYS A 271 11.26 -20.90 6.89
C LYS A 271 12.11 -19.72 6.47
N GLU A 272 11.58 -18.90 5.57
CA GLU A 272 12.21 -17.69 5.05
C GLU A 272 12.30 -16.62 6.14
N ALA A 273 11.24 -16.44 6.94
CA ALA A 273 11.24 -15.54 8.09
C ALA A 273 12.30 -15.92 9.12
N VAL A 274 12.35 -17.20 9.53
CA VAL A 274 13.35 -17.72 10.48
C VAL A 274 14.77 -17.55 9.94
N ALA A 275 14.99 -17.80 8.64
CA ALA A 275 16.29 -17.61 8.02
C ALA A 275 16.73 -16.13 8.08
N ALA A 276 15.82 -15.20 7.80
CA ALA A 276 16.07 -13.77 7.87
C ALA A 276 16.33 -13.29 9.32
N PHE A 277 15.50 -13.69 10.30
CA PHE A 277 15.70 -13.38 11.72
C PHE A 277 17.02 -13.92 12.26
N THR A 278 17.35 -15.17 11.92
CA THR A 278 18.61 -15.81 12.30
C THR A 278 19.82 -15.07 11.70
N LYS A 279 19.71 -14.61 10.46
CA LYS A 279 20.78 -13.87 9.77
C LYS A 279 20.95 -12.45 10.30
N HIS A 280 19.87 -11.83 10.80
CA HIS A 280 19.90 -10.57 11.51
C HIS A 280 20.55 -10.71 12.89
N GLY A 281 20.33 -11.83 13.59
CA GLY A 281 20.76 -12.06 14.97
C GLY A 281 19.61 -12.03 15.99
N SER A 282 18.37 -11.88 15.53
CA SER A 282 17.13 -11.90 16.31
C SER A 282 16.69 -13.34 16.60
N THR A 283 17.34 -13.99 17.57
CA THR A 283 17.10 -15.41 17.87
C THR A 283 15.73 -15.65 18.51
N MET A 284 15.28 -14.78 19.41
CA MET A 284 13.97 -14.91 20.07
C MET A 284 12.83 -14.76 19.08
N GLU A 285 12.89 -13.75 18.21
CA GLU A 285 11.88 -13.49 17.18
C GLU A 285 11.78 -14.64 16.18
N SER A 286 12.90 -15.33 15.89
CA SER A 286 12.88 -16.54 15.06
C SER A 286 12.11 -17.69 15.72
N ILE A 287 12.21 -17.85 17.04
CA ILE A 287 11.47 -18.86 17.81
C ILE A 287 9.98 -18.47 17.86
N GLU A 288 9.68 -17.22 18.23
CA GLU A 288 8.31 -16.69 18.27
C GLU A 288 7.60 -16.84 16.92
N CYS A 289 8.29 -16.60 15.81
CA CYS A 289 7.76 -16.83 14.47
C CYS A 289 7.31 -18.29 14.26
N CYS A 290 8.11 -19.25 14.73
CA CYS A 290 7.75 -20.67 14.66
C CYS A 290 6.56 -21.02 15.55
N LEU A 291 6.50 -20.45 16.75
CA LEU A 291 5.38 -20.65 17.69
C LEU A 291 4.07 -20.13 17.09
N ASP A 292 4.08 -18.89 16.59
CA ASP A 292 2.91 -18.23 15.99
C ASP A 292 2.37 -18.97 14.76
N LEU A 293 3.26 -19.57 13.96
CA LEU A 293 2.92 -20.32 12.75
C LEU A 293 2.74 -21.83 13.02
N ASN A 294 2.70 -22.26 14.29
CA ASN A 294 2.53 -23.65 14.71
C ASN A 294 3.61 -24.62 14.15
N MET A 295 4.80 -24.11 13.84
CA MET A 295 5.95 -24.88 13.34
C MET A 295 6.77 -25.45 14.49
N TRP A 296 6.12 -26.25 15.34
CA TRP A 296 6.66 -26.71 16.63
C TRP A 296 7.98 -27.47 16.53
N LYS A 297 8.14 -28.32 15.51
CA LYS A 297 9.41 -29.05 15.29
C LYS A 297 10.59 -28.08 15.15
N MET A 298 10.43 -27.04 14.31
CA MET A 298 11.46 -26.02 14.12
C MET A 298 11.64 -25.18 15.39
N ALA A 299 10.56 -24.85 16.10
CA ALA A 299 10.64 -24.13 17.36
C ALA A 299 11.50 -24.89 18.39
N TYR A 300 11.34 -26.21 18.50
CA TYR A 300 12.16 -27.06 19.37
C TYR A 300 13.62 -27.14 18.92
N GLU A 301 13.88 -27.32 17.62
CA GLU A 301 15.24 -27.33 17.07
C GLU A 301 15.98 -26.00 17.33
N LEU A 302 15.29 -24.86 17.17
CA LEU A 302 15.84 -23.53 17.46
C LEU A 302 15.97 -23.28 18.97
N GLY A 303 15.00 -23.75 19.77
CA GLY A 303 15.04 -23.68 21.22
C GLY A 303 16.25 -24.39 21.81
N GLN A 304 16.57 -25.59 21.32
CA GLN A 304 17.79 -26.31 21.70
C GLN A 304 19.06 -25.57 21.26
N LYS A 305 19.05 -25.02 20.05
CA LYS A 305 20.20 -24.30 19.49
C LYS A 305 20.54 -23.01 20.24
N TYR A 306 19.55 -22.34 20.82
CA TYR A 306 19.70 -21.04 21.48
C TYR A 306 19.48 -21.10 23.00
N ASP A 307 19.49 -22.30 23.59
CA ASP A 307 19.28 -22.53 25.03
C ASP A 307 17.94 -21.95 25.56
N GLN A 308 16.88 -21.99 24.74
CA GLN A 308 15.52 -21.52 25.04
C GLN A 308 14.49 -22.66 25.12
N GLU A 309 14.92 -23.87 25.44
CA GLU A 309 14.04 -25.05 25.51
C GLU A 309 12.88 -24.87 26.50
N SER A 310 13.13 -24.25 27.66
CA SER A 310 12.08 -24.00 28.66
C SER A 310 10.97 -23.13 28.08
N PHE A 311 11.33 -22.04 27.40
CA PHE A 311 10.36 -21.12 26.81
C PHE A 311 9.48 -21.79 25.74
N VAL A 312 10.08 -22.62 24.88
CA VAL A 312 9.35 -23.38 23.86
C VAL A 312 8.43 -24.40 24.51
N ASN A 313 8.90 -25.13 25.54
CA ASN A 313 8.10 -26.09 26.28
C ASN A 313 6.90 -25.44 26.98
N ASP A 314 7.12 -24.31 27.67
CA ASP A 314 6.08 -23.59 28.38
C ASP A 314 4.99 -23.11 27.41
N SER A 315 5.40 -22.55 26.27
CA SER A 315 4.49 -22.09 25.21
C SER A 315 3.71 -23.26 24.58
N PHE A 316 4.38 -24.38 24.32
CA PHE A 316 3.74 -25.57 23.78
C PHE A 316 2.74 -26.18 24.75
N ASN A 317 3.09 -26.29 26.03
CA ASN A 317 2.19 -26.80 27.06
C ASN A 317 0.95 -25.92 27.21
N GLN A 318 1.10 -24.59 27.18
CA GLN A 318 -0.05 -23.67 27.20
C GLN A 318 -0.97 -23.88 25.99
N TYR A 319 -0.40 -24.11 24.81
CA TYR A 319 -1.17 -24.42 23.60
C TYR A 319 -1.93 -25.74 23.73
N ILE A 320 -1.28 -26.79 24.24
CA ILE A 320 -1.93 -28.09 24.50
C ILE A 320 -3.03 -27.96 25.55
N GLU A 321 -2.80 -27.26 26.66
CA GLU A 321 -3.82 -27.00 27.68
C GLU A 321 -5.03 -26.26 27.11
N TYR A 322 -4.81 -25.27 26.25
CA TYR A 322 -5.88 -24.57 25.54
C TYR A 322 -6.71 -25.53 24.69
N LEU A 323 -6.06 -26.34 23.84
CA LEU A 323 -6.74 -27.34 23.00
C LEU A 323 -7.57 -28.33 23.83
N LEU A 324 -7.06 -28.74 25.00
CA LEU A 324 -7.78 -29.62 25.91
C LEU A 324 -8.98 -28.95 26.58
N LYS A 325 -8.88 -27.67 26.96
CA LYS A 325 -9.98 -26.89 27.54
C LYS A 325 -11.16 -26.75 26.59
N ILE A 326 -10.89 -26.51 25.30
CA ILE A 326 -11.92 -26.46 24.25
C ILE A 326 -12.40 -27.85 23.82
N GLY A 327 -11.89 -28.92 24.42
CA GLY A 327 -12.27 -30.30 24.15
C GLY A 327 -11.68 -30.90 22.87
N ASN A 328 -10.70 -30.25 22.24
CA ASN A 328 -10.11 -30.69 20.97
C ASN A 328 -8.86 -31.57 21.17
N TYR A 329 -9.10 -32.81 21.60
CA TYR A 329 -8.05 -33.80 21.85
C TYR A 329 -7.29 -34.18 20.58
N THR A 330 -7.98 -34.24 19.43
CA THR A 330 -7.37 -34.65 18.17
C THR A 330 -6.26 -33.72 17.74
N LEU A 331 -6.47 -32.40 17.80
CA LEU A 331 -5.42 -31.44 17.46
C LEU A 331 -4.30 -31.42 18.48
N ALA A 332 -4.61 -31.63 19.75
CA ALA A 332 -3.57 -31.70 20.78
C ALA A 332 -2.63 -32.88 20.53
N ILE A 333 -3.19 -34.03 20.11
CA ILE A 333 -2.43 -35.21 19.72
C ILE A 333 -1.63 -34.92 18.44
N GLU A 334 -2.25 -34.39 17.38
CA GLU A 334 -1.57 -34.07 16.11
C GLU A 334 -0.42 -33.07 16.30
N ALA A 335 -0.63 -32.01 17.10
CA ALA A 335 0.40 -31.04 17.43
C ALA A 335 1.55 -31.67 18.21
N SER A 336 1.26 -32.57 19.16
CA SER A 336 2.27 -33.32 19.91
C SER A 336 3.08 -34.26 19.04
N GLU A 337 2.45 -34.93 18.08
CA GLU A 337 3.14 -35.78 17.10
C GLU A 337 4.01 -34.95 16.15
N ALA A 338 3.48 -33.84 15.62
CA ALA A 338 4.20 -32.94 14.74
C ALA A 338 5.42 -32.28 15.44
N ALA A 339 5.29 -32.00 16.74
CA ALA A 339 6.37 -31.52 17.61
C ALA A 339 7.35 -32.62 18.05
N GLN A 340 7.12 -33.88 17.66
CA GLN A 340 7.88 -35.06 18.12
C GLN A 340 7.84 -35.31 19.65
N GLN A 341 6.87 -34.74 20.35
CA GLN A 341 6.59 -34.95 21.77
C GLN A 341 5.80 -36.26 21.97
N ASN A 342 6.41 -37.38 21.54
CA ASN A 342 5.76 -38.69 21.44
C ASN A 342 5.19 -39.22 22.77
N ILE A 343 5.82 -38.93 23.91
CA ILE A 343 5.29 -39.30 25.23
C ILE A 343 4.02 -38.53 25.54
N LEU A 344 4.00 -37.22 25.27
CA LEU A 344 2.83 -36.39 25.51
C LEU A 344 1.68 -36.82 24.61
N ALA A 345 1.94 -37.07 23.32
CA ALA A 345 0.96 -37.63 22.39
C ALA A 345 0.34 -38.93 22.93
N ALA A 346 1.15 -39.85 23.46
CA ALA A 346 0.67 -41.09 24.07
C ALA A 346 -0.20 -40.86 25.32
N LYS A 347 0.17 -39.90 26.19
CA LYS A 347 -0.64 -39.52 27.36
C LYS A 347 -1.99 -38.93 26.93
N LEU A 348 -2.00 -38.08 25.91
CA LEU A 348 -3.21 -37.48 25.36
C LEU A 348 -4.13 -38.53 24.72
N LEU A 349 -3.55 -39.49 23.97
CA LEU A 349 -4.27 -40.64 23.41
C LEU A 349 -4.91 -41.50 24.51
N LYS A 350 -4.23 -41.73 25.64
CA LYS A 350 -4.81 -42.43 26.79
C LYS A 350 -6.01 -41.68 27.35
N ALA A 351 -5.86 -40.37 27.62
CA ALA A 351 -6.95 -39.55 28.14
C ALA A 351 -8.14 -39.49 27.16
N PHE A 352 -7.87 -39.50 25.86
CA PHE A 352 -8.89 -39.57 24.83
C PHE A 352 -9.61 -40.94 24.80
N ALA A 353 -8.87 -42.04 24.95
CA ALA A 353 -9.43 -43.39 25.05
C ALA A 353 -10.35 -43.54 26.28
N ASP A 354 -9.96 -42.96 27.43
CA ASP A 354 -10.80 -42.98 28.63
C ASP A 354 -12.14 -42.25 28.39
N LYS A 355 -12.14 -41.08 27.70
CA LYS A 355 -13.37 -40.38 27.32
C LYS A 355 -14.24 -41.15 26.32
N LEU A 356 -13.62 -41.84 25.36
CA LEU A 356 -14.34 -42.69 24.40
C LEU A 356 -15.01 -43.88 25.10
N ARG A 357 -14.35 -44.44 26.13
CA ARG A 357 -14.92 -45.50 26.95
C ARG A 357 -16.15 -45.04 27.72
N ASP A 358 -16.11 -43.83 28.30
CA ASP A 358 -17.26 -43.26 29.01
C ASP A 358 -18.47 -43.03 28.09
N LYS A 359 -18.22 -42.77 26.80
CA LYS A 359 -19.25 -42.63 25.76
C LYS A 359 -19.72 -43.95 25.14
N GLN A 360 -19.29 -45.09 25.68
CA GLN A 360 -19.64 -46.43 25.20
C GLN A 360 -19.40 -46.64 23.69
N VAL A 361 -18.33 -46.04 23.15
CA VAL A 361 -17.94 -46.22 21.75
C VAL A 361 -17.48 -47.66 21.50
N SER A 362 -17.59 -48.15 20.26
CA SER A 362 -17.30 -49.54 19.91
C SER A 362 -15.90 -50.01 20.34
N SER A 363 -15.79 -51.27 20.77
CA SER A 363 -14.52 -51.87 21.23
C SER A 363 -13.41 -51.83 20.18
N GLN A 364 -13.76 -51.86 18.88
CA GLN A 364 -12.80 -51.79 17.78
C GLN A 364 -12.08 -50.44 17.71
N ILE A 365 -12.80 -49.35 17.95
CA ILE A 365 -12.25 -47.99 17.97
C ILE A 365 -11.28 -47.83 19.15
N LEU A 366 -11.66 -48.30 20.33
CA LEU A 366 -10.79 -48.24 21.51
C LEU A 366 -9.48 -49.00 21.28
N LYS A 367 -9.54 -50.17 20.63
CA LYS A 367 -8.32 -50.92 20.23
C LYS A 367 -7.42 -50.10 19.31
N GLN A 368 -7.98 -49.41 18.31
CA GLN A 368 -7.20 -48.55 17.40
C GLN A 368 -6.48 -47.41 18.15
N VAL A 369 -7.15 -46.74 19.09
CA VAL A 369 -6.54 -45.67 19.89
C VAL A 369 -5.39 -46.20 20.77
N TYR A 370 -5.57 -47.38 21.38
CA TYR A 370 -4.48 -48.03 22.14
C TYR A 370 -3.31 -48.45 21.26
N VAL A 371 -3.56 -48.87 20.02
CA VAL A 371 -2.49 -49.14 19.03
C VAL A 371 -1.72 -47.86 18.70
N LEU A 372 -2.41 -46.75 18.42
CA LEU A 372 -1.75 -45.45 18.17
C LEU A 372 -0.92 -44.98 19.37
N MET A 373 -1.42 -45.19 20.59
CA MET A 373 -0.67 -44.90 21.82
C MET A 373 0.61 -45.73 21.89
N ALA A 374 0.53 -47.03 21.60
CA ALA A 374 1.69 -47.94 21.60
C ALA A 374 2.73 -47.55 20.53
N LEU A 375 2.28 -47.15 19.34
CA LEU A 375 3.16 -46.67 18.25
C LEU A 375 3.93 -45.41 18.66
N ASN A 376 3.27 -44.44 19.29
CA ASN A 376 3.92 -43.23 19.80
C ASN A 376 4.96 -43.55 20.88
N ILE A 377 4.66 -44.47 21.82
CA ILE A 377 5.64 -44.93 22.81
C ILE A 377 6.82 -45.64 22.14
N GLY A 378 6.57 -46.41 21.08
CA GLY A 378 7.61 -47.07 20.27
C GLY A 378 8.56 -46.07 19.60
N LYS A 379 8.01 -45.02 18.97
CA LYS A 379 8.80 -43.93 18.33
C LYS A 379 9.70 -43.19 19.33
N TRP A 380 9.25 -43.03 20.58
CA TRP A 380 10.08 -42.48 21.64
C TRP A 380 11.28 -43.40 21.98
N LYS A 381 11.07 -44.72 22.03
CA LYS A 381 12.09 -45.70 22.45
C LYS A 381 13.16 -46.00 21.40
N THR A 382 12.90 -45.80 20.11
CA THR A 382 13.98 -45.81 19.10
C THR A 382 15.02 -44.71 19.35
N SER A 383 14.71 -43.70 20.15
CA SER A 383 15.66 -42.68 20.63
C SER A 383 16.28 -42.97 22.01
N ALA A 384 15.79 -43.97 22.76
CA ALA A 384 16.24 -44.26 24.13
C ALA A 384 16.30 -45.78 24.40
N ARG A 385 17.52 -46.33 24.49
CA ARG A 385 17.80 -47.72 24.90
C ARG A 385 17.24 -48.00 26.30
N SER A 386 16.26 -48.91 26.41
CA SER A 386 16.14 -49.90 27.51
C SER A 386 14.81 -50.64 27.46
N LEU A 387 14.81 -51.98 27.40
CA LEU A 387 13.63 -52.78 27.73
C LEU A 387 14.00 -54.21 28.19
N LYS A 388 13.61 -54.55 29.43
CA LYS A 388 13.43 -55.93 29.95
C LYS A 388 12.02 -56.15 30.55
N LYS A 389 11.05 -55.25 30.33
CA LYS A 389 9.69 -55.35 30.91
C LYS A 389 8.52 -55.08 29.93
N MET A 390 8.74 -55.00 28.61
CA MET A 390 7.65 -54.82 27.61
C MET A 390 7.42 -56.01 26.66
N ASP A 391 8.14 -57.12 26.82
CA ASP A 391 7.87 -58.31 26.00
C ASP A 391 6.44 -58.85 26.22
N TYR A 392 5.81 -58.52 27.34
CA TYR A 392 4.42 -58.87 27.64
C TYR A 392 3.40 -58.07 26.82
N CYS A 393 3.65 -56.79 26.53
CA CYS A 393 2.76 -55.98 25.69
C CYS A 393 2.98 -56.23 24.19
N ILE A 394 4.23 -56.52 23.79
CA ILE A 394 4.60 -56.85 22.41
C ILE A 394 4.11 -58.27 22.04
N SER A 395 4.13 -59.23 22.98
CA SER A 395 3.57 -60.58 22.77
C SER A 395 2.05 -60.59 22.69
N ALA A 396 1.36 -59.69 23.42
CA ALA A 396 -0.07 -59.45 23.23
C ALA A 396 -0.36 -58.81 21.85
N PHE A 397 0.57 -58.02 21.31
CA PHE A 397 0.50 -57.39 19.99
C PHE A 397 0.69 -58.36 18.82
N LYS A 398 1.59 -59.35 18.95
CA LYS A 398 1.77 -60.41 17.93
C LYS A 398 0.52 -61.24 17.69
N LYS A 399 -0.36 -61.36 18.68
CA LYS A 399 -1.69 -62.01 18.51
C LYS A 399 -2.73 -61.16 17.78
N LEU A 400 -2.42 -59.89 17.46
CA LEU A 400 -3.26 -58.97 16.69
C LEU A 400 -2.77 -58.78 15.23
N GLU A 401 -1.76 -59.55 14.80
CA GLU A 401 -1.12 -59.47 13.47
C GLU A 401 -2.01 -59.87 12.27
N GLU A 402 -3.29 -60.17 12.47
CA GLU A 402 -4.24 -60.35 11.34
C GLU A 402 -4.75 -59.02 10.76
N ILE A 403 -4.37 -57.86 11.32
CA ILE A 403 -4.77 -56.55 10.81
C ILE A 403 -3.68 -55.97 9.91
N ASN A 404 -4.01 -55.78 8.63
CA ASN A 404 -3.11 -55.23 7.62
C ASN A 404 -2.82 -53.74 7.89
N PHE A 405 -1.66 -53.45 8.49
CA PHE A 405 -1.28 -52.12 9.03
C PHE A 405 -1.08 -51.01 7.98
N SER A 406 -0.99 -51.35 6.68
CA SER A 406 -0.83 -50.38 5.58
C SER A 406 -2.13 -49.65 5.19
N GLN A 407 -3.29 -50.11 5.69
CA GLN A 407 -4.60 -49.52 5.37
C GLN A 407 -5.20 -48.65 6.48
N ILE A 408 -4.51 -48.48 7.62
CA ILE A 408 -5.00 -47.60 8.69
C ILE A 408 -4.74 -46.15 8.27
N ASN A 409 -5.71 -45.54 7.60
CA ASN A 409 -5.71 -44.12 7.27
C ASN A 409 -5.92 -43.30 8.57
N THR A 410 -4.85 -43.12 9.34
CA THR A 410 -4.84 -42.64 10.73
C THR A 410 -5.54 -41.30 10.91
N LYS A 411 -5.44 -40.41 9.93
CA LYS A 411 -6.01 -39.05 10.00
C LYS A 411 -7.53 -39.02 9.80
N GLU A 412 -8.04 -39.79 8.84
CA GLU A 412 -9.49 -39.90 8.59
C GLU A 412 -10.21 -40.65 9.72
N ASN A 413 -9.55 -41.68 10.28
CA ASN A 413 -10.05 -42.39 11.45
C ASN A 413 -10.06 -41.50 12.69
N MET A 414 -9.02 -40.69 12.94
CA MET A 414 -9.06 -39.74 14.06
C MET A 414 -10.11 -38.63 13.88
N MET A 415 -10.28 -38.09 12.66
CA MET A 415 -11.28 -37.06 12.39
C MET A 415 -12.73 -37.58 12.51
N SER A 416 -13.01 -38.79 12.06
CA SER A 416 -14.32 -39.43 12.25
C SER A 416 -14.61 -39.74 13.73
N LEU A 417 -13.58 -40.10 14.51
CA LEU A 417 -13.67 -40.27 15.97
C LEU A 417 -13.88 -38.96 16.72
N ALA A 418 -13.28 -37.86 16.25
CA ALA A 418 -13.51 -36.53 16.81
C ALA A 418 -14.99 -36.13 16.72
N LYS A 419 -15.65 -36.43 15.60
CA LYS A 419 -17.08 -36.13 15.37
C LYS A 419 -18.00 -36.86 16.34
N LEU A 420 -17.69 -38.13 16.65
CA LEU A 420 -18.42 -38.94 17.64
C LEU A 420 -18.35 -38.38 19.08
N VAL A 421 -17.27 -37.65 19.41
CA VAL A 421 -17.05 -37.12 20.76
C VAL A 421 -17.42 -35.66 20.89
N VAL A 422 -17.21 -34.83 19.87
CA VAL A 422 -17.32 -33.36 19.98
C VAL A 422 -18.59 -32.80 19.31
N GLY A 423 -19.30 -33.61 18.52
CA GLY A 423 -20.40 -33.13 17.69
C GLY A 423 -19.87 -32.39 16.45
N ASP A 424 -20.72 -32.26 15.43
CA ASP A 424 -20.32 -31.64 14.17
C ASP A 424 -19.85 -30.18 14.38
N SER A 425 -18.73 -29.87 13.72
CA SER A 425 -18.15 -28.54 13.50
C SER A 425 -17.42 -27.86 14.65
N PHE A 426 -16.09 -28.00 14.67
CA PHE A 426 -15.22 -26.85 14.92
C PHE A 426 -13.86 -27.04 14.23
N GLN A 427 -13.61 -26.24 13.19
CA GLN A 427 -12.27 -26.11 12.63
C GLN A 427 -11.45 -25.24 13.58
N PRO A 428 -10.26 -25.69 14.04
CA PRO A 428 -9.39 -24.81 14.80
C PRO A 428 -8.96 -23.64 13.92
N LYS A 429 -9.10 -22.44 14.48
CA LYS A 429 -8.54 -21.25 13.87
C LYS A 429 -7.05 -21.17 14.20
N PRO A 430 -6.21 -20.55 13.36
CA PRO A 430 -4.78 -20.35 13.63
C PRO A 430 -4.54 -19.71 15.01
N PHE A 431 -3.37 -19.93 15.60
CA PHE A 431 -2.95 -19.41 16.93
C PHE A 431 -3.25 -17.91 17.11
N LYS A 432 -3.24 -17.14 16.01
CA LYS A 432 -3.54 -15.70 15.95
C LYS A 432 -5.01 -15.32 16.12
N ASP A 433 -5.94 -16.27 15.98
CA ASP A 433 -7.39 -16.09 16.18
C ASP A 433 -7.83 -16.49 17.60
N MET A 434 -6.88 -16.63 18.53
CA MET A 434 -7.15 -17.06 19.90
C MET A 434 -8.05 -16.09 20.67
N GLU A 435 -8.81 -16.68 21.58
CA GLU A 435 -9.42 -15.99 22.71
C GLU A 435 -8.34 -15.30 23.55
N ALA A 436 -8.51 -14.01 23.81
CA ALA A 436 -7.68 -13.28 24.76
C ALA A 436 -7.97 -13.76 26.19
N ILE A 437 -6.94 -13.83 27.02
CA ILE A 437 -7.09 -14.11 28.45
C ILE A 437 -7.25 -12.80 29.19
N CYS A 438 -8.40 -12.62 29.86
CA CYS A 438 -8.64 -11.46 30.70
C CYS A 438 -7.61 -11.42 31.84
N LYS A 439 -6.86 -10.32 31.95
CA LYS A 439 -5.83 -10.17 32.98
C LYS A 439 -6.40 -10.05 34.40
N GLU A 440 -7.66 -9.62 34.53
CA GLU A 440 -8.35 -9.42 35.82
C GLU A 440 -8.96 -10.73 36.36
N CYS A 441 -9.78 -11.43 35.57
CA CYS A 441 -10.49 -12.63 36.04
C CYS A 441 -9.99 -13.94 35.43
N LYS A 442 -8.96 -13.89 34.56
CA LYS A 442 -8.37 -15.04 33.87
C LYS A 442 -9.34 -15.82 32.96
N SER A 443 -10.54 -15.30 32.70
CA SER A 443 -11.47 -15.90 31.73
C SER A 443 -11.02 -15.63 30.30
N TYR A 444 -11.29 -16.57 29.41
CA TYR A 444 -11.10 -16.41 27.96
C TYR A 444 -12.23 -15.59 27.37
N PHE A 445 -11.92 -14.72 26.40
CA PHE A 445 -12.90 -13.93 25.66
C PHE A 445 -12.42 -13.70 24.22
N GLN A 446 -13.33 -13.48 23.29
CA GLN A 446 -12.94 -13.33 21.88
C GLN A 446 -12.26 -11.96 21.68
N VAL A 447 -11.20 -11.89 20.87
CA VAL A 447 -10.45 -10.64 20.63
C VAL A 447 -11.31 -9.54 19.98
N LYS A 448 -12.37 -9.93 19.26
CA LYS A 448 -13.39 -9.01 18.72
C LYS A 448 -14.20 -8.30 19.82
N ASP A 449 -14.31 -8.92 20.99
CA ASP A 449 -15.04 -8.37 22.12
C ASP A 449 -14.08 -7.48 22.90
N LYS A 450 -14.20 -6.15 22.75
CA LYS A 450 -13.37 -5.17 23.46
C LYS A 450 -13.53 -5.23 24.98
N LYS A 451 -14.56 -5.92 25.46
CA LYS A 451 -14.90 -6.08 26.87
C LYS A 451 -14.90 -7.55 27.25
N CYS A 452 -14.27 -7.87 28.37
CA CYS A 452 -14.38 -9.19 28.96
C CYS A 452 -15.83 -9.43 29.43
N PRO A 453 -16.53 -10.47 28.96
CA PRO A 453 -17.93 -10.73 29.32
C PRO A 453 -18.10 -11.15 30.79
N THR A 454 -17.04 -11.65 31.44
CA THR A 454 -17.09 -12.18 32.81
C THR A 454 -16.94 -11.08 33.87
N CYS A 455 -16.02 -10.14 33.66
CA CYS A 455 -15.69 -9.12 34.65
C CYS A 455 -15.84 -7.69 34.12
N ASP A 456 -16.33 -7.52 32.89
CA ASP A 456 -16.59 -6.24 32.23
C ASP A 456 -15.37 -5.31 32.21
N THR A 457 -14.17 -5.89 32.05
CA THR A 457 -12.93 -5.13 31.85
C THR A 457 -12.79 -4.79 30.38
N GLU A 458 -12.65 -3.50 30.09
CA GLU A 458 -12.48 -2.97 28.74
C GLU A 458 -11.01 -2.83 28.35
N TYR A 459 -10.67 -3.33 27.17
CA TYR A 459 -9.33 -3.33 26.58
C TYR A 459 -9.29 -2.43 25.35
N PHE A 460 -8.15 -1.77 25.15
CA PHE A 460 -7.93 -0.94 23.96
C PHE A 460 -7.55 -1.79 22.75
N VAL A 461 -7.96 -1.37 21.55
CA VAL A 461 -7.48 -1.96 20.29
C VAL A 461 -6.30 -1.12 19.80
N CYS A 462 -5.19 -1.77 19.48
CA CYS A 462 -4.05 -1.15 18.84
C CYS A 462 -4.39 -0.80 17.39
N VAL A 463 -4.36 0.48 17.05
CA VAL A 463 -4.62 0.94 15.68
C VAL A 463 -3.61 0.41 14.65
N GLY A 464 -2.35 0.19 15.05
CA GLY A 464 -1.31 -0.23 14.11
C GLY A 464 -1.25 -1.73 13.86
N SER A 465 -1.63 -2.56 14.84
CA SER A 465 -1.66 -4.03 14.69
C SER A 465 -3.06 -4.61 14.59
N SER A 466 -4.10 -3.82 14.85
CA SER A 466 -5.49 -4.26 14.99
C SER A 466 -5.75 -5.29 16.11
N CYS A 467 -4.76 -5.55 16.98
CA CYS A 467 -4.89 -6.48 18.11
C CYS A 467 -5.25 -5.74 19.41
N LEU A 468 -5.92 -6.43 20.35
CA LEU A 468 -6.15 -5.90 21.70
C LEU A 468 -4.83 -5.67 22.45
N ILE A 469 -4.77 -4.60 23.25
CA ILE A 469 -3.69 -4.27 24.18
C ILE A 469 -4.10 -4.79 25.55
N LEU A 470 -3.50 -5.90 25.99
CA LEU A 470 -3.90 -6.58 27.23
C LEU A 470 -3.11 -6.10 28.45
N ASP A 471 -1.78 -6.22 28.40
CA ASP A 471 -0.84 -5.88 29.47
C ASP A 471 0.39 -5.10 28.96
N GLU A 472 0.46 -4.86 27.65
CA GLU A 472 1.58 -4.18 27.01
C GLU A 472 1.50 -2.66 27.26
N GLU A 473 2.66 -2.02 27.32
CA GLU A 473 2.76 -0.56 27.24
C GLU A 473 2.14 -0.06 25.93
N PHE A 474 1.45 1.07 25.98
CA PHE A 474 0.80 1.67 24.84
C PHE A 474 0.90 3.19 24.86
N VAL A 475 0.67 3.79 23.71
CA VAL A 475 0.62 5.23 23.49
C VAL A 475 -0.73 5.58 22.90
N THR A 476 -1.36 6.63 23.40
CA THR A 476 -2.58 7.19 22.79
C THR A 476 -2.20 8.36 21.90
N CYS A 477 -2.68 8.36 20.66
CA CYS A 477 -2.50 9.50 19.78
C CYS A 477 -3.27 10.72 20.33
N ASP A 478 -2.61 11.86 20.47
CA ASP A 478 -3.23 13.08 21.02
C ASP A 478 -4.28 13.70 20.07
N THR A 479 -4.26 13.32 18.79
CA THR A 479 -5.20 13.83 17.78
C THR A 479 -6.44 12.97 17.63
N CYS A 480 -6.28 11.64 17.48
CA CYS A 480 -7.41 10.74 17.26
C CYS A 480 -7.82 9.94 18.51
N TYR A 481 -7.09 10.06 19.61
CA TYR A 481 -7.32 9.37 20.89
C TYR A 481 -7.32 7.83 20.82
N HIS A 482 -6.86 7.26 19.72
CA HIS A 482 -6.72 5.81 19.59
C HIS A 482 -5.37 5.33 20.13
N ALA A 483 -5.37 4.12 20.69
CA ALA A 483 -4.20 3.50 21.29
C ALA A 483 -3.34 2.77 20.25
N LEU A 484 -2.03 2.76 20.48
CA LEU A 484 -1.01 2.03 19.73
C LEU A 484 -0.10 1.29 20.71
N ARG A 485 0.22 0.02 20.45
CA ARG A 485 1.23 -0.70 21.24
C ARG A 485 2.56 0.05 21.18
N TRP A 486 3.20 0.25 22.32
CA TRP A 486 4.44 1.03 22.44
C TRP A 486 5.54 0.50 21.52
N LYS A 487 5.76 -0.82 21.52
CA LYS A 487 6.75 -1.49 20.64
C LYS A 487 6.53 -1.18 19.15
N LEU A 488 5.27 -0.97 18.73
CA LEU A 488 4.93 -0.63 17.36
C LEU A 488 5.10 0.88 17.10
N ALA A 489 4.71 1.71 18.07
CA ALA A 489 4.84 3.16 18.01
C ALA A 489 6.30 3.62 17.90
N MET A 490 7.24 2.90 18.53
CA MET A 490 8.69 3.19 18.43
C MET A 490 9.22 3.19 17.00
N ASN A 491 8.58 2.43 16.10
CA ASN A 491 8.98 2.30 14.69
C ASN A 491 8.15 3.19 13.75
N LEU A 492 7.29 4.06 14.29
CA LEU A 492 6.36 4.88 13.52
C LEU A 492 6.54 6.36 13.87
N HIS A 493 6.84 7.19 12.87
CA HIS A 493 6.88 8.65 13.03
C HIS A 493 5.48 9.28 13.07
N HIS A 494 4.48 8.62 12.49
CA HIS A 494 3.12 9.14 12.35
C HIS A 494 2.08 8.09 12.74
N CYS A 495 0.93 8.53 13.25
CA CYS A 495 -0.20 7.67 13.58
C CYS A 495 -0.71 6.92 12.33
N PRO A 496 -0.85 5.59 12.36
CA PRO A 496 -1.35 4.84 11.20
C PRO A 496 -2.79 5.17 10.79
N LEU A 497 -3.58 5.78 11.69
CA LEU A 497 -4.97 6.12 11.42
C LEU A 497 -5.16 7.57 10.93
N CYS A 498 -4.56 8.54 11.63
CA CYS A 498 -4.78 9.97 11.33
C CYS A 498 -3.53 10.70 10.82
N HIS A 499 -2.39 10.00 10.66
CA HIS A 499 -1.11 10.55 10.20
C HIS A 499 -0.52 11.69 11.04
N ALA A 500 -1.05 11.95 12.25
CA ALA A 500 -0.47 12.91 13.19
C ALA A 500 0.89 12.45 13.74
N ASP A 501 1.80 13.37 14.05
CA ASP A 501 3.12 13.08 14.62
C ASP A 501 2.99 12.41 16.01
N LEU A 502 3.71 11.31 16.22
CA LEU A 502 3.69 10.54 17.47
C LEU A 502 4.80 10.91 18.46
N LYS A 503 5.74 11.81 18.10
CA LYS A 503 6.94 12.13 18.89
C LYS A 503 6.67 12.61 20.33
N ASN A 504 5.51 13.22 20.58
CA ASN A 504 5.17 13.81 21.88
C ASN A 504 4.18 12.98 22.71
N CYS A 505 3.72 11.85 22.21
CA CYS A 505 2.68 11.09 22.89
C CYS A 505 3.26 10.31 24.09
N LYS A 506 2.56 10.36 25.24
CA LYS A 506 3.02 9.76 26.50
C LYS A 506 2.81 8.24 26.53
N VAL A 507 3.82 7.50 26.99
CA VAL A 507 3.71 6.06 27.25
C VAL A 507 2.85 5.82 28.48
N SER A 508 1.85 4.96 28.32
CA SER A 508 0.90 4.55 29.34
C SER A 508 0.99 3.05 29.60
N LYS A 509 0.69 2.63 30.82
CA LYS A 509 0.55 1.21 31.20
C LYS A 509 -0.92 0.88 31.47
N PRO A 510 -1.42 -0.31 31.06
CA PRO A 510 -2.76 -0.76 31.43
C PRO A 510 -2.88 -0.86 32.96
N MET A 511 -3.68 0.02 33.57
CA MET A 511 -3.94 -0.04 35.01
C MET A 511 -5.04 -1.05 35.31
N SER A 512 -4.84 -1.88 36.34
CA SER A 512 -5.84 -2.84 36.80
C SER A 512 -7.09 -2.14 37.34
N LYS A 513 -8.25 -2.83 37.35
CA LYS A 513 -9.49 -2.30 37.97
C LYS A 513 -9.26 -1.90 39.44
N PHE A 514 -8.37 -2.61 40.13
CA PHE A 514 -8.00 -2.32 41.52
C PHE A 514 -7.17 -1.03 41.64
N GLN A 515 -6.26 -0.77 40.69
CA GLN A 515 -5.46 0.45 40.64
C GLN A 515 -6.27 1.68 40.22
N ARG A 516 -7.21 1.54 39.27
CA ARG A 516 -8.11 2.65 38.84
C ARG A 516 -9.03 3.14 39.97
N ARG A 517 -9.48 2.24 40.86
CA ARG A 517 -10.26 2.61 42.06
C ARG A 517 -9.44 3.34 43.12
N LYS A 518 -8.12 3.19 43.11
CA LYS A 518 -7.20 3.83 44.07
C LYS A 518 -6.72 5.21 43.60
N SER A 519 -6.74 5.49 42.30
CA SER A 519 -6.39 6.80 41.71
C SER A 519 -7.55 7.79 41.64
N LEU A 520 -8.79 7.32 41.85
CA LEU A 520 -10.02 8.11 41.88
C LEU A 520 -10.47 8.44 43.32
N ARG A 521 -9.65 8.12 44.34
CA ARG A 521 -9.87 8.45 45.75
C ARG A 521 -8.84 9.44 46.24
#